data_AF-A0A9W5AI66-F1
#
_entry.id   AF-A0A9W5AI66-F1
#
_cell.length_a   1.000
_cell.length_b   1.000
_cell.length_c   1.000
_cell.angle_alpha   90.00
_cell.angle_beta   90.00
_cell.angle_gamma   90.00
#
_symmetry.space_group_name_H-M   'P 1'
#
loop_
_entity.id
_entity.type
_entity.pdbx_description
1 polymer ?
#
loop_
_entity_poly.entity_id
_entity_poly.type
_entity_poly.pdbx_seq_one_letter_code
_entity_poly.pdbx_strand_id
1 'polypeptide(L)'
;MTRLLFAFLAGPFWTALFLGLQARLFWREPGFSGAGGQPDWTLMATLLGLLAGAIAMAVLGLPAHRVLRRRGRVTLAPYVLAFTAIGLAGWCAALLIASLFGPGDLRLALYMLADTVVSRPGVPLSAAVLGALVGASFWCIARPDRTAPSLRSSPSSPGDRA
;
A
#
# COMPACT_ATOMS: atom_id res chain seq x y z
N MET A 1 -18.82 -9.62 4.84
CA MET A 1 -18.39 -8.81 3.69
C MET A 1 -18.07 -7.36 4.08
N THR A 2 -18.86 -6.73 4.95
CA THR A 2 -18.70 -5.33 5.39
C THR A 2 -17.30 -4.98 5.93
N ARG A 3 -16.68 -5.85 6.74
CA ARG A 3 -15.31 -5.63 7.28
C ARG A 3 -14.24 -5.56 6.19
N LEU A 4 -14.41 -6.28 5.09
CA LEU A 4 -13.44 -6.31 4.00
C LEU A 4 -13.54 -5.03 3.14
N LEU A 5 -14.75 -4.47 3.01
CA LEU A 5 -14.97 -3.15 2.40
C LEU A 5 -14.31 -2.05 3.24
N PHE A 6 -14.45 -2.08 4.56
CA PHE A 6 -13.75 -1.13 5.43
C PHE A 6 -12.24 -1.32 5.42
N ALA A 7 -11.76 -2.58 5.39
CA ALA A 7 -10.33 -2.86 5.31
C ALA A 7 -9.72 -2.37 3.98
N PHE A 8 -10.49 -2.45 2.88
CA PHE A 8 -10.09 -1.89 1.59
C PHE A 8 -9.77 -0.40 1.68
N LEU A 9 -10.55 0.37 2.44
CA LEU A 9 -10.37 1.82 2.60
C LEU A 9 -9.06 2.20 3.32
N ALA A 10 -8.40 1.26 4.01
CA ALA A 10 -7.11 1.53 4.65
C ALA A 10 -6.04 1.98 3.63
N GLY A 11 -6.05 1.39 2.42
CA GLY A 11 -5.12 1.79 1.35
C GLY A 11 -5.32 3.24 0.93
N PRO A 12 -6.48 3.60 0.31
CA PRO A 12 -6.81 4.96 -0.08
C PRO A 12 -6.58 6.00 1.01
N PHE A 13 -6.97 5.69 2.24
CA PHE A 13 -6.84 6.62 3.37
C PHE A 13 -5.37 6.96 3.66
N TRP A 14 -4.53 5.94 3.85
CA TRP A 14 -3.12 6.16 4.19
C TRP A 14 -2.33 6.76 3.04
N THR A 15 -2.59 6.37 1.79
CA THR A 15 -1.92 6.96 0.63
C THR A 15 -2.32 8.41 0.41
N ALA A 16 -3.60 8.75 0.58
CA ALA A 16 -4.08 10.13 0.52
C ALA A 16 -3.45 11.01 1.59
N LEU A 17 -3.43 10.53 2.84
CA LEU A 17 -2.79 11.24 3.94
C LEU A 17 -1.30 11.45 3.68
N PHE A 18 -0.59 10.41 3.23
CA PHE A 18 0.83 10.47 2.93
C PHE A 18 1.16 11.47 1.82
N LEU A 19 0.45 11.40 0.68
CA LEU A 19 0.68 12.30 -0.45
C LEU A 19 0.26 13.74 -0.15
N GLY A 20 -0.86 13.94 0.55
CA GLY A 20 -1.28 15.27 1.00
C GLY A 20 -0.27 15.90 1.95
N LEU A 21 0.25 15.13 2.91
CA LEU A 21 1.28 15.61 3.84
C LEU A 21 2.60 15.90 3.11
N GLN A 22 3.01 15.04 2.18
CA GLN A 22 4.21 15.24 1.35
C GLN A 22 4.10 16.52 0.51
N ALA A 23 2.95 16.73 -0.15
CA ALA A 23 2.69 17.92 -0.94
C ALA A 23 2.77 19.18 -0.08
N ARG A 24 2.11 19.18 1.08
CA ARG A 24 2.09 20.33 2.00
C ARG A 24 3.45 20.68 2.57
N LEU A 25 4.27 19.68 2.90
CA LEU A 25 5.54 19.89 3.60
C LEU A 25 6.74 20.06 2.67
N PHE A 26 6.72 19.46 1.47
CA PHE A 26 7.91 19.35 0.62
C PHE A 26 7.70 19.83 -0.82
N TRP A 27 6.47 19.89 -1.33
CA TRP A 27 6.23 20.46 -2.67
C TRP A 27 6.06 21.97 -2.54
N ARG A 28 7.14 22.70 -2.82
CA ARG A 28 7.06 24.16 -2.97
C ARG A 28 6.26 24.49 -4.20
N GLU A 29 5.37 25.49 -4.08
CA GLU A 29 4.65 26.07 -5.22
C GLU A 29 5.68 26.47 -6.29
N PRO A 30 5.51 26.06 -7.56
CA PRO A 30 6.36 26.55 -8.62
C PRO A 30 6.15 28.06 -8.73
N GLY A 31 7.21 28.85 -8.49
CA GLY A 31 7.21 30.32 -8.50
C GLY A 31 6.95 30.97 -9.87
N PHE A 32 6.32 30.25 -10.81
CA PHE A 32 6.01 30.70 -12.17
C PHE A 32 4.52 31.04 -12.37
N SER A 33 3.66 30.86 -11.37
CA SER A 33 2.22 31.13 -11.49
C SER A 33 1.84 32.52 -10.96
N GLY A 34 1.75 33.49 -11.87
CA GLY A 34 1.15 34.79 -11.59
C GLY A 34 -0.36 34.70 -11.34
N ALA A 35 -0.84 35.43 -10.32
CA ALA A 35 -2.18 35.97 -9.99
C ALA A 35 -3.52 35.31 -10.46
N GLY A 36 -3.52 34.18 -11.16
CA GLY A 36 -4.72 33.49 -11.65
C GLY A 36 -4.81 32.09 -11.06
N GLY A 37 -5.63 31.94 -10.02
CA GLY A 37 -6.14 30.66 -9.48
C GLY A 37 -5.13 29.51 -9.42
N GLN A 38 -4.24 29.50 -8.42
CA GLN A 38 -3.36 28.36 -8.19
C GLN A 38 -4.20 27.09 -7.92
N PRO A 39 -3.97 25.97 -8.64
CA PRO A 39 -4.52 24.70 -8.25
C PRO A 39 -3.97 24.31 -6.88
N ASP A 40 -4.85 23.91 -5.96
CA ASP A 40 -4.44 23.42 -4.65
C ASP A 40 -3.68 22.09 -4.82
N TRP A 41 -2.36 22.18 -4.88
CA TRP A 41 -1.45 21.03 -5.03
C TRP A 41 -1.64 20.01 -3.91
N THR A 42 -2.04 20.45 -2.71
CA THR A 42 -2.32 19.54 -1.58
C THR A 42 -3.59 18.74 -1.87
N LEU A 43 -4.65 19.40 -2.35
CA LEU A 43 -5.88 18.73 -2.75
C LEU A 43 -5.62 17.74 -3.89
N MET A 44 -4.90 18.15 -4.93
CA MET A 44 -4.57 17.28 -6.05
C MET A 44 -3.75 16.06 -5.61
N ALA A 45 -2.72 16.25 -4.77
CA ALA A 45 -1.94 15.15 -4.21
C ALA A 45 -2.78 14.19 -3.38
N THR A 46 -3.71 14.72 -2.58
CA THR A 46 -4.63 13.92 -1.77
C THR A 46 -5.57 13.09 -2.65
N LEU A 47 -6.12 13.68 -3.71
CA LEU A 47 -6.97 12.98 -4.69
C LEU A 47 -6.21 11.89 -5.45
N LEU A 48 -4.98 12.19 -5.89
CA LEU A 48 -4.10 11.21 -6.51
C LEU A 48 -3.75 10.07 -5.54
N GLY A 49 -3.52 10.40 -4.27
CA GLY A 49 -3.28 9.41 -3.23
C GLY A 49 -4.48 8.51 -2.97
N LEU A 50 -5.70 9.05 -2.91
CA LEU A 50 -6.93 8.26 -2.81
C LEU A 50 -7.03 7.27 -3.97
N LEU A 51 -6.86 7.75 -5.20
CA LEU A 51 -6.96 6.94 -6.41
C LEU A 51 -5.87 5.85 -6.47
N ALA A 52 -4.61 6.24 -6.25
CA ALA A 52 -3.49 5.31 -6.26
C ALA A 52 -3.64 4.22 -5.19
N GLY A 53 -4.08 4.59 -3.97
CA GLY A 53 -4.35 3.62 -2.91
C GLY A 53 -5.49 2.68 -3.24
N ALA A 54 -6.56 3.17 -3.87
CA ALA A 54 -7.68 2.34 -4.30
C ALA A 54 -7.25 1.32 -5.36
N ILE A 55 -6.48 1.76 -6.36
CA ILE A 55 -5.94 0.90 -7.41
C ILE A 55 -5.00 -0.15 -6.80
N ALA A 56 -4.05 0.27 -5.96
CA ALA A 56 -3.12 -0.65 -5.30
C ALA A 56 -3.84 -1.70 -4.46
N MET A 57 -4.90 -1.32 -3.75
CA MET A 57 -5.73 -2.26 -2.99
C MET A 57 -6.49 -3.23 -3.90
N ALA A 58 -7.06 -2.74 -5.00
CA ALA A 58 -7.82 -3.58 -5.92
C ALA A 58 -6.92 -4.60 -6.63
N VAL A 59 -5.76 -4.15 -7.12
CA VAL A 59 -4.85 -4.93 -7.96
C VAL A 59 -3.92 -5.81 -7.14
N LEU A 60 -3.44 -5.34 -5.99
CA LEU A 60 -2.42 -6.05 -5.19
C LEU A 60 -2.92 -6.42 -3.79
N GLY A 61 -3.55 -5.49 -3.07
CA GLY A 61 -3.96 -5.70 -1.67
C GLY A 61 -4.99 -6.83 -1.48
N LEU A 62 -6.08 -6.82 -2.25
CA LEU A 62 -7.13 -7.84 -2.17
C LEU A 62 -6.64 -9.22 -2.63
N PRO A 63 -5.91 -9.36 -3.77
CA PRO A 63 -5.27 -10.62 -4.11
C PRO A 63 -4.29 -11.12 -3.06
N ALA A 64 -3.44 -10.24 -2.50
CA ALA A 64 -2.52 -10.61 -1.43
C ALA A 64 -3.26 -11.14 -0.19
N HIS A 65 -4.35 -10.49 0.21
CA HIS A 65 -5.22 -10.98 1.28
C HIS A 65 -5.75 -12.39 1.00
N ARG A 66 -6.26 -12.64 -0.21
CA ARG A 66 -6.77 -13.96 -0.62
C ARG A 66 -5.67 -15.03 -0.57
N VAL A 67 -4.48 -14.71 -1.08
CA VAL A 67 -3.33 -15.64 -1.09
C VAL A 67 -2.87 -15.96 0.34
N LEU A 68 -2.73 -14.95 1.19
CA LEU A 68 -2.33 -15.13 2.59
C LEU A 68 -3.33 -15.98 3.36
N ARG A 69 -4.64 -15.71 3.17
CA ARG A 69 -5.71 -16.54 3.76
C ARG A 69 -5.68 -17.98 3.28
N ARG A 70 -5.54 -18.22 1.97
CA ARG A 70 -5.46 -19.57 1.40
C ARG A 70 -4.28 -20.36 1.95
N ARG A 71 -3.17 -19.68 2.26
CA ARG A 71 -1.97 -20.27 2.88
C ARG A 71 -2.03 -20.37 4.41
N GLY A 72 -3.18 -20.07 5.03
CA GLY A 72 -3.33 -20.10 6.49
C GLY A 72 -2.53 -19.02 7.24
N ARG A 73 -1.92 -18.07 6.53
CA ARG A 73 -1.10 -16.99 7.12
C ARG A 73 -1.99 -15.83 7.54
N VAL A 74 -2.69 -16.02 8.66
CA VAL A 74 -3.71 -15.08 9.17
C VAL A 74 -3.23 -14.21 10.33
N THR A 75 -1.96 -14.30 10.71
CA THR A 75 -1.35 -13.44 11.74
C THR A 75 -0.98 -12.06 11.18
N LEU A 76 -0.65 -11.10 12.04
CA LEU A 76 -0.31 -9.72 11.65
C LEU A 76 0.97 -9.65 10.80
N ALA A 77 2.03 -10.35 11.20
CA ALA A 77 3.35 -10.23 10.57
C ALA A 77 3.34 -10.54 9.05
N PRO A 78 2.68 -11.61 8.55
CA PRO A 78 2.54 -11.84 7.11
C PRO A 78 1.85 -10.70 6.35
N TYR A 79 0.87 -10.02 6.96
CA TYR A 79 0.18 -8.89 6.32
C TYR A 79 1.07 -7.66 6.27
N VAL A 80 1.78 -7.35 7.36
CA VAL A 80 2.74 -6.25 7.40
C VAL A 80 3.81 -6.47 6.33
N LEU A 81 4.45 -7.64 6.30
CA LEU A 81 5.51 -7.95 5.33
C LEU A 81 5.00 -7.91 3.88
N ALA A 82 3.83 -8.50 3.59
CA ALA A 82 3.27 -8.49 2.25
C ALA A 82 2.96 -7.07 1.77
N PHE A 83 2.37 -6.23 2.61
CA PHE A 83 2.02 -4.88 2.23
C PHE A 83 3.23 -3.94 2.22
N THR A 84 4.26 -4.17 3.04
CA THR A 84 5.57 -3.51 2.89
C THR A 84 6.19 -3.82 1.53
N ALA A 85 6.16 -5.08 1.10
CA ALA A 85 6.64 -5.46 -0.24
C ALA A 85 5.80 -4.81 -1.35
N ILE A 86 4.48 -4.74 -1.19
CA ILE A 86 3.59 -4.02 -2.12
C ILE A 86 3.92 -2.52 -2.16
N GLY A 87 4.17 -1.88 -1.01
CA GLY A 87 4.53 -0.47 -0.94
C GLY A 87 5.85 -0.16 -1.64
N LEU A 88 6.89 -0.98 -1.40
CA LEU A 88 8.17 -0.88 -2.10
C LEU A 88 8.04 -1.12 -3.60
N ALA A 89 7.33 -2.17 -4.00
CA ALA A 89 7.08 -2.48 -5.40
C ALA A 89 6.27 -1.37 -6.08
N GLY A 90 5.28 -0.80 -5.39
CA GLY A 90 4.47 0.31 -5.87
C GLY A 90 5.30 1.58 -6.07
N TRP A 91 6.24 1.87 -5.17
CA TRP A 91 7.19 2.97 -5.35
C TRP A 91 8.10 2.76 -6.56
N CYS A 92 8.69 1.58 -6.71
CA CYS A 92 9.50 1.24 -7.89
C CYS A 92 8.66 1.38 -9.18
N ALA A 93 7.45 0.83 -9.18
CA ALA A 93 6.54 0.89 -10.32
C ALA A 93 6.17 2.34 -10.65
N ALA A 94 5.89 3.19 -9.66
CA ALA A 94 5.57 4.60 -9.89
C ALA A 94 6.72 5.35 -10.58
N LEU A 95 7.97 5.12 -10.17
CA LEU A 95 9.16 5.71 -10.82
C LEU A 95 9.32 5.20 -12.26
N LEU A 96 9.18 3.90 -12.49
CA LEU A 96 9.31 3.31 -13.81
C LEU A 96 8.18 3.76 -14.74
N ILE A 97 6.95 3.82 -14.25
CA ILE A 97 5.79 4.31 -15.02
C ILE A 97 5.96 5.79 -15.34
N ALA A 98 6.42 6.62 -14.40
CA ALA A 98 6.69 8.03 -14.66
C ALA A 98 7.72 8.22 -15.78
N SER A 99 8.70 7.30 -15.92
CA SER A 99 9.66 7.34 -17.04
C SER A 99 9.04 7.04 -18.41
N LEU A 100 7.96 6.27 -18.48
CA LEU A 100 7.26 6.00 -19.75
C LEU A 100 6.50 7.22 -20.28
N PHE A 101 6.09 8.13 -19.39
CA PHE A 101 5.29 9.32 -19.73
C PHE A 101 6.09 10.63 -19.63
N GLY A 102 7.32 10.57 -19.13
CA GLY A 102 8.23 11.71 -19.00
C GLY A 102 9.27 11.76 -20.11
N PRO A 103 10.06 12.85 -20.19
CA PRO A 103 11.12 13.01 -21.19
C PRO A 103 12.36 12.13 -20.95
N GLY A 104 12.35 11.25 -19.94
CA GLY A 104 13.50 10.46 -19.52
C GLY A 104 13.42 9.00 -19.95
N ASP A 105 14.52 8.47 -20.50
CA ASP A 105 14.62 7.06 -20.86
C ASP A 105 14.57 6.12 -19.64
N LEU A 106 14.16 4.86 -19.85
CA LEU A 106 14.14 3.80 -18.83
C LEU A 106 15.49 3.67 -18.08
N ARG A 107 16.60 3.88 -18.80
CA ARG A 107 17.95 3.87 -18.23
C ARG A 107 18.11 4.95 -17.15
N LEU A 108 17.60 6.16 -17.39
CA LEU A 108 17.63 7.25 -16.42
C LEU A 108 16.80 6.90 -15.17
N ALA A 109 15.63 6.29 -15.37
CA ALA A 109 14.77 5.86 -14.26
C ALA A 109 15.44 4.83 -13.34
N LEU A 110 16.14 3.85 -13.93
CA LEU A 110 16.92 2.86 -13.17
C LEU A 110 18.08 3.50 -12.41
N TYR A 111 18.80 4.45 -13.03
CA TYR A 111 19.84 5.21 -12.33
C TYR A 111 19.27 6.04 -11.18
N MET A 112 18.15 6.74 -11.39
CA MET A 112 17.49 7.51 -10.34
C MET A 112 17.01 6.61 -9.20
N LEU A 113 16.52 5.42 -9.49
CA LEU A 113 16.09 4.46 -8.48
C LEU A 113 17.29 3.99 -7.63
N ALA A 114 18.40 3.59 -8.27
CA ALA A 114 19.62 3.19 -7.59
C ALA A 114 20.22 4.34 -6.76
N ASP A 115 20.31 5.54 -7.33
CA ASP A 115 20.80 6.74 -6.64
C ASP A 115 19.90 7.10 -5.46
N THR A 116 18.58 7.00 -5.61
CA THR A 116 17.65 7.29 -4.50
C THR A 116 17.83 6.33 -3.33
N VAL A 117 18.12 5.05 -3.59
CA VAL A 117 18.36 4.06 -2.53
C VAL A 117 19.62 4.40 -1.73
N VAL A 118 20.69 4.85 -2.42
CA VAL A 118 21.97 5.16 -1.79
C VAL A 118 21.95 6.55 -1.13
N SER A 119 21.52 7.56 -1.88
CA SER A 119 21.62 8.97 -1.52
C SER A 119 20.45 9.45 -0.67
N ARG A 120 19.28 8.81 -0.75
CA ARG A 120 18.05 9.21 -0.05
C ARG A 120 17.24 8.00 0.44
N PRO A 121 17.81 7.14 1.31
CA PRO A 121 17.16 5.91 1.77
C PRO A 121 15.83 6.16 2.50
N GLY A 122 15.60 7.37 3.01
CA GLY A 122 14.32 7.77 3.58
C GLY A 122 13.13 7.64 2.62
N VAL A 123 13.35 7.77 1.31
CA VAL A 123 12.29 7.66 0.29
C VAL A 123 11.74 6.22 0.22
N PRO A 124 12.53 5.18 -0.09
CA PRO A 124 12.03 3.80 -0.10
C PRO A 124 11.57 3.34 1.28
N LEU A 125 12.21 3.81 2.37
CA LEU A 125 11.74 3.52 3.73
C LEU A 125 10.34 4.09 4.00
N SER A 126 10.05 5.30 3.53
CA SER A 126 8.70 5.88 3.69
C SER A 126 7.63 5.07 2.95
N ALA A 127 7.94 4.54 1.76
CA ALA A 127 7.07 3.64 1.03
C ALA A 127 6.87 2.29 1.77
N ALA A 128 7.95 1.75 2.36
CA ALA A 128 7.89 0.54 3.17
C ALA A 128 7.01 0.72 4.42
N VAL A 129 7.16 1.84 5.13
CA VAL A 129 6.36 2.21 6.30
C VAL A 129 4.90 2.42 5.91
N LEU A 130 4.64 3.13 4.82
CA LEU A 130 3.28 3.31 4.29
C LEU A 130 2.61 1.97 4.00
N GLY A 131 3.31 1.07 3.30
CA GLY A 131 2.85 -0.29 3.08
C GLY A 131 2.58 -1.04 4.39
N ALA A 132 3.49 -0.97 5.35
CA ALA A 132 3.33 -1.60 6.66
C ALA A 132 2.06 -1.10 7.39
N LEU A 133 1.81 0.21 7.39
CA LEU A 133 0.64 0.83 8.00
C LEU A 133 -0.66 0.35 7.32
N VAL A 134 -0.69 0.34 5.98
CA VAL A 134 -1.84 -0.19 5.24
C VAL A 134 -2.07 -1.67 5.59
N GLY A 135 -1.03 -2.49 5.61
CA GLY A 135 -1.13 -3.92 5.95
C GLY A 135 -1.61 -4.17 7.38
N ALA A 136 -1.08 -3.41 8.34
CA ALA A 136 -1.47 -3.49 9.75
C ALA A 136 -2.94 -3.05 9.95
N SER A 137 -3.33 -1.90 9.38
CA SER A 137 -4.71 -1.42 9.43
C SER A 137 -5.66 -2.40 8.73
N PHE A 138 -5.29 -2.90 7.56
CA PHE A 138 -6.07 -3.90 6.83
C PHE A 138 -6.29 -5.14 7.69
N TRP A 139 -5.24 -5.70 8.29
CA TRP A 139 -5.34 -6.87 9.16
C TRP A 139 -6.23 -6.61 10.39
N CYS A 140 -6.03 -5.46 11.06
CA CYS A 140 -6.81 -5.06 12.24
C CYS A 140 -8.31 -4.95 11.96
N ILE A 141 -8.70 -4.54 10.76
CA ILE A 141 -10.11 -4.39 10.34
C ILE A 141 -10.66 -5.71 9.80
N ALA A 142 -9.94 -6.35 8.88
CA ALA A 142 -10.39 -7.58 8.22
C ALA A 142 -10.44 -8.78 9.18
N ARG A 143 -9.58 -8.80 10.22
CA ARG A 143 -9.45 -9.87 11.22
C ARG A 143 -9.54 -11.27 10.62
N PRO A 144 -8.61 -11.61 9.70
CA PRO A 144 -8.61 -12.91 9.04
C PRO A 144 -8.41 -14.07 10.02
N ASP A 145 -7.80 -13.82 11.18
CA ASP A 145 -7.63 -14.72 12.32
C ASP A 145 -8.97 -15.21 12.89
N ARG A 146 -9.96 -14.31 13.02
CA ARG A 146 -11.27 -14.62 13.60
C ARG A 146 -12.26 -15.23 12.61
N THR A 147 -11.93 -15.13 11.32
CA THR A 147 -12.81 -15.52 10.23
C THR A 147 -12.19 -16.63 9.38
N ALA A 148 -11.06 -17.20 9.81
CA ALA A 148 -10.52 -18.42 9.25
C ALA A 148 -11.36 -19.60 9.77
N PRO A 149 -11.83 -20.49 8.88
CA PRO A 149 -12.48 -21.72 9.34
C PRO A 149 -11.50 -22.47 10.24
N SER A 150 -11.95 -22.84 11.43
CA SER A 150 -11.25 -23.72 12.35
C SER A 150 -10.95 -25.04 11.65
N LEU A 151 -9.72 -25.23 11.17
CA LEU A 151 -9.18 -26.53 10.75
C LEU A 151 -8.97 -27.49 11.96
N ARG A 152 -9.66 -27.27 13.08
CA ARG A 152 -9.58 -28.06 14.30
C ARG A 152 -10.98 -28.28 14.88
N SER A 153 -11.62 -29.35 14.43
CA SER A 153 -12.34 -30.30 15.27
C SER A 153 -12.91 -31.40 14.38
N SER A 154 -12.07 -32.34 13.96
CA SER A 154 -12.58 -33.69 13.75
C SER A 154 -13.01 -34.19 15.13
N PRO A 155 -14.28 -34.53 15.37
CA PRO A 155 -14.62 -35.33 16.53
C PRO A 155 -13.93 -36.69 16.32
N SER A 156 -12.97 -37.01 17.18
CA SER A 156 -12.57 -38.41 17.36
C SER A 156 -13.83 -39.17 17.79
N SER A 157 -14.29 -40.05 16.90
CA SER A 157 -15.49 -40.88 17.07
C SER A 157 -15.44 -41.64 18.40
N PRO A 158 -16.57 -41.77 19.13
CA PRO A 158 -16.63 -42.58 20.35
C PRO A 158 -16.64 -44.07 19.95
N GLY A 159 -15.48 -44.72 19.99
CA GLY A 159 -15.33 -46.09 19.50
C GLY A 159 -14.31 -46.98 20.21
N ASP A 160 -13.69 -46.56 21.31
CA ASP A 160 -12.70 -47.37 22.06
C ASP A 160 -13.19 -47.67 23.49
N ARG A 161 -14.29 -48.42 23.58
CA ARG A 161 -14.60 -49.25 24.75
C ARG A 161 -15.19 -50.57 24.25
N ALA A 162 -14.30 -51.48 23.89
CA ALA A 162 -14.56 -52.92 23.89
C ALA A 162 -13.85 -53.51 25.12
#